data_AF-A0A9C7VY78-F1
#
_entry.id   AF-A0A9C7VY78-F1
#
_cell.length_a   1.000
_cell.length_b   1.000
_cell.length_c   1.000
_cell.angle_alpha   90.00
_cell.angle_beta   90.00
_cell.angle_gamma   90.00
#
_symmetry.space_group_name_H-M   'P 1'
#
loop_
_entity.id
_entity.type
_entity.pdbx_description
1 polymer ?
#
loop_
_entity_poly.entity_id
_entity_poly.type
_entity_poly.pdbx_seq_one_letter_code
_entity_poly.pdbx_strand_id
1 'polypeptide(L)'
;MIEEIIARVRQKQRLYLLEHECKAILKSIGVPTTECLVARSEEEAVKMSEAIGYPVVLKILSPEVIHKSDAGGVMGVIGQSPLLGEEEV
;
A
#
# COMPACT_ATOMS: atom_id res chain seq x y z
N MET A 1 -3.60 -5.23 -19.69
CA MET A 1 -3.18 -4.71 -18.36
C MET A 1 -3.65 -3.28 -18.08
N ILE A 2 -3.15 -2.22 -18.74
CA ILE A 2 -3.56 -0.83 -18.44
C ILE A 2 -5.06 -0.62 -18.66
N GLU A 3 -5.58 -1.08 -19.80
CA GLU A 3 -7.00 -1.01 -20.14
C GLU A 3 -7.89 -1.74 -19.11
N GLU A 4 -7.43 -2.89 -18.59
CA GLU A 4 -8.14 -3.65 -17.55
C GLU A 4 -8.21 -2.87 -16.23
N ILE A 5 -7.13 -2.19 -15.84
CA ILE A 5 -7.10 -1.34 -14.64
C ILE A 5 -8.10 -0.20 -14.81
N ILE A 6 -8.08 0.50 -15.95
CA ILE A 6 -8.99 1.61 -16.25
C ILE A 6 -10.45 1.12 -16.28
N ALA A 7 -10.72 -0.03 -16.90
CA ALA A 7 -12.05 -0.62 -16.94
C ALA A 7 -12.58 -0.93 -15.54
N ARG A 8 -11.76 -1.53 -14.66
CA ARG A 8 -12.12 -1.80 -13.25
C ARG A 8 -12.40 -0.52 -12.46
N VAL A 9 -11.62 0.53 -12.68
CA VAL A 9 -11.80 1.84 -12.03
C VAL A 9 -13.14 2.45 -12.43
N ARG A 10 -13.46 2.43 -13.73
CA ARG A 10 -14.75 2.91 -14.27
C ARG A 10 -15.94 2.08 -13.78
N GLN A 11 -15.80 0.75 -13.75
CA GLN A 11 -16.84 -0.15 -13.24
C GLN A 11 -17.17 0.15 -11.77
N LYS A 12 -16.15 0.51 -10.98
CA LYS A 12 -16.30 0.95 -9.59
C LYS A 12 -16.69 2.43 -9.45
N GLN A 13 -17.03 3.11 -10.53
CA GLN A 13 -17.41 4.53 -10.58
C GLN A 13 -16.39 5.47 -9.92
N ARG A 14 -15.11 5.10 -9.90
CA ARG A 14 -14.03 5.95 -9.42
C ARG A 14 -13.48 6.80 -10.56
N LEU A 15 -13.11 8.04 -10.25
CA LEU A 15 -12.47 8.96 -11.18
C LEU A 15 -10.94 9.01 -11.00
N TYR A 16 -10.40 8.20 -10.10
CA TYR A 16 -8.98 8.16 -9.76
C TYR A 16 -8.51 6.72 -9.53
N LEU A 17 -7.21 6.52 -9.67
CA LEU A 17 -6.52 5.26 -9.42
C LEU A 17 -6.05 5.19 -7.96
N LEU A 18 -6.06 3.99 -7.39
CA LEU A 18 -5.39 3.72 -6.13
C LEU A 18 -3.88 3.56 -6.35
N GLU A 19 -3.07 3.68 -5.30
CA GLU A 19 -1.60 3.69 -5.41
C GLU A 19 -1.04 2.44 -6.10
N HIS A 20 -1.54 1.25 -5.77
CA HIS A 20 -1.11 0.00 -6.41
C HIS A 20 -1.48 -0.05 -7.91
N GLU A 21 -2.61 0.53 -8.30
CA GLU A 21 -3.05 0.62 -9.70
C GLU A 21 -2.14 1.58 -10.48
N CYS A 22 -1.83 2.76 -9.92
CA CYS A 22 -0.88 3.71 -10.49
C CYS A 22 0.50 3.07 -10.69
N LYS A 23 1.04 2.43 -9.64
CA LYS A 23 2.36 1.80 -9.70
C LYS A 23 2.43 0.67 -10.71
N ALA A 24 1.38 -0.14 -10.84
CA ALA A 24 1.31 -1.18 -11.86
C ALA A 24 1.39 -0.59 -13.28
N ILE A 25 0.65 0.49 -13.56
CA ILE A 25 0.71 1.19 -14.85
C ILE A 25 2.12 1.74 -15.11
N LEU A 26 2.69 2.50 -14.15
CA LEU A 26 4.03 3.09 -14.28
C LEU A 26 5.10 2.03 -14.54
N LYS A 27 5.08 0.92 -13.80
CA LYS A 27 6.00 -0.20 -13.99
C LYS A 27 5.87 -0.81 -15.39
N SER A 28 4.63 -0.97 -15.90
CA SER A 28 4.40 -1.56 -17.23
C SER A 28 4.92 -0.72 -18.39
N ILE A 29 5.11 0.59 -18.18
CA ILE A 29 5.68 1.51 -19.18
C ILE A 29 7.15 1.82 -18.91
N GLY A 30 7.80 1.07 -18.01
CA GLY A 30 9.24 1.21 -17.74
C GLY A 30 9.61 2.36 -16.80
N VAL A 31 8.65 3.00 -16.13
CA VAL A 31 8.93 4.02 -15.12
C VAL A 31 9.23 3.31 -13.78
N PRO A 32 10.44 3.48 -13.20
CA PRO A 32 10.78 2.88 -11.93
C PRO A 32 9.89 3.40 -10.79
N THR A 33 9.47 2.51 -9.90
CA THR A 33 8.66 2.85 -8.72
C THR A 33 9.18 2.12 -7.50
N THR A 34 8.90 2.63 -6.30
CA THR A 34 9.14 1.86 -5.07
C THR A 34 8.27 0.60 -5.04
N GLU A 35 8.82 -0.50 -4.55
CA GLU A 35 8.08 -1.73 -4.30
C GLU A 35 6.90 -1.46 -3.37
N CYS A 36 5.78 -2.15 -3.61
CA CYS A 36 4.55 -1.96 -2.87
C CYS A 36 3.76 -3.25 -2.87
N LEU A 37 3.44 -3.72 -1.67
CA LEU A 37 2.60 -4.87 -1.42
C LEU A 37 1.32 -4.39 -0.73
N VAL A 38 0.22 -5.11 -0.95
CA VAL A 38 -1.07 -4.79 -0.35
C VAL A 38 -1.34 -5.80 0.75
N ALA A 39 -1.19 -5.38 2.00
CA ALA A 39 -1.58 -6.17 3.15
C ALA A 39 -3.08 -6.05 3.43
N ARG A 40 -3.70 -7.15 3.86
CA ARG A 40 -5.10 -7.24 4.29
C ARG A 40 -5.26 -7.52 5.78
N SER A 41 -4.15 -7.81 6.46
CA SER A 41 -4.08 -7.95 7.92
C SER A 41 -2.75 -7.41 8.43
N GLU A 42 -2.64 -7.28 9.75
CA GLU A 42 -1.42 -6.85 10.41
C GLU A 42 -0.29 -7.86 10.23
N GLU A 43 -0.58 -9.16 10.28
CA GLU A 43 0.39 -10.23 10.07
C GLU A 43 0.92 -10.23 8.63
N GLU A 44 0.07 -9.96 7.64
CA GLU A 44 0.51 -9.76 6.26
C GLU A 44 1.42 -8.54 6.15
N ALA A 45 1.07 -7.43 6.81
CA ALA A 45 1.88 -6.21 6.78
C ALA A 45 3.28 -6.45 7.36
N VAL A 46 3.40 -7.20 8.46
CA VAL A 46 4.69 -7.58 9.05
C VAL A 46 5.50 -8.44 8.09
N LYS A 47 4.94 -9.55 7.60
CA LYS A 47 5.64 -10.47 6.68
C LYS A 47 6.11 -9.75 5.41
N MET A 48 5.27 -8.86 4.87
CA MET A 48 5.61 -8.06 3.69
C MET A 48 6.71 -7.04 4.00
N SER A 49 6.71 -6.44 5.19
CA SER A 49 7.75 -5.51 5.62
C SER A 49 9.10 -6.19 5.79
N GLU A 50 9.13 -7.40 6.35
CA GLU A 50 10.33 -8.23 6.46
C GLU A 50 10.88 -8.64 5.10
N ALA A 51 10.00 -8.99 4.15
CA ALA A 51 10.40 -9.35 2.80
C ALA A 51 10.96 -8.15 2.00
N ILE A 52 10.40 -6.95 2.18
CA ILE A 52 10.90 -5.71 1.55
C ILE A 52 12.21 -5.26 2.22
N GLY A 53 12.34 -5.46 3.53
CA GLY A 53 13.41 -4.91 4.35
C GLY A 53 13.11 -3.50 4.86
N TYR A 54 13.55 -3.21 6.08
CA TYR A 54 13.34 -1.92 6.72
C TYR A 54 14.36 -0.86 6.28
N PRO A 55 14.01 0.43 6.32
CA PRO A 55 12.72 1.00 6.73
C PRO A 55 11.63 0.88 5.66
N VAL A 56 10.37 0.78 6.09
CA VAL A 56 9.19 0.76 5.21
C VAL A 56 8.21 1.88 5.56
N VAL A 57 7.25 2.13 4.65
CA VAL A 57 6.14 3.06 4.90
C VAL A 57 4.83 2.29 4.76
N LEU A 58 4.02 2.32 5.83
CA LEU A 58 2.64 1.84 5.79
C LEU A 58 1.72 2.97 5.38
N LYS A 59 0.83 2.69 4.45
CA LYS A 59 -0.15 3.66 3.93
C LYS A 59 -1.52 3.00 3.85
N ILE A 60 -2.54 3.68 4.35
CA ILE A 60 -3.92 3.23 4.19
C ILE A 60 -4.26 3.12 2.69
N LEU A 61 -4.99 2.06 2.35
CA LEU A 61 -5.49 1.81 1.01
C LEU A 61 -7.02 1.75 1.06
N SER A 62 -7.65 2.92 0.99
CA SER A 62 -9.10 3.05 0.94
C SER A 62 -9.51 4.03 -0.16
N PRO A 63 -10.53 3.72 -0.97
CA PRO A 63 -11.16 4.71 -1.87
C PRO A 63 -11.69 5.94 -1.12
N GLU A 64 -12.05 5.80 0.14
CA GLU A 64 -12.60 6.91 0.94
C GLU A 64 -11.51 7.84 1.49
N VAL A 65 -10.24 7.39 1.47
CA VAL A 65 -9.11 8.12 2.05
C VAL A 65 -8.05 8.38 0.98
N ILE A 66 -8.34 9.36 0.13
CA ILE A 66 -7.44 9.78 -0.96
C ILE A 66 -6.26 10.58 -0.39
N HIS A 67 -6.55 11.55 0.48
CA HIS A 67 -5.56 12.38 1.18
C HIS A 67 -5.10 11.73 2.48
N LYS A 68 -4.44 10.60 2.33
CA LYS A 68 -4.03 9.72 3.44
C LYS A 68 -3.11 10.35 4.48
N SER A 69 -2.23 11.28 4.11
CA SER A 69 -1.42 11.99 5.11
C SER A 69 -2.30 12.85 6.03
N ASP A 70 -3.27 13.56 5.47
CA ASP A 70 -4.18 14.44 6.22
C ASP A 70 -5.08 13.64 7.16
N ALA A 71 -5.36 12.38 6.80
CA ALA A 71 -6.10 11.42 7.62
C ALA A 71 -5.22 10.63 8.62
N GLY A 72 -3.93 10.93 8.74
CA GLY A 72 -2.99 10.15 9.56
C GLY A 72 -2.73 8.72 9.05
N GLY A 73 -3.19 8.39 7.84
CA GLY A 73 -3.07 7.09 7.19
C GLY A 73 -1.72 6.85 6.51
N VAL A 74 -0.65 7.52 6.95
CA VAL A 74 0.73 7.31 6.49
C VAL A 74 1.64 7.22 7.72
N MET A 75 2.37 6.11 7.86
CA MET A 75 3.27 5.86 8.99
C MET A 75 4.60 5.31 8.48
N GLY A 76 5.70 5.88 8.97
CA GLY A 76 7.04 5.33 8.75
C GLY A 76 7.37 4.23 9.78
N VAL A 77 7.98 3.14 9.34
CA VAL A 77 8.40 2.03 10.20
C VAL A 77 9.89 1.79 10.01
N ILE A 78 10.65 2.02 11.08
CA ILE A 78 12.13 2.10 11.04
C ILE A 78 12.84 0.90 11.70
N GLY A 79 12.11 -0.11 12.18
CA GLY A 79 12.65 -1.28 12.88
C GLY A 79 11.81 -2.54 12.68
N GLN A 80 12.23 -3.67 13.28
CA GLN A 80 11.51 -4.95 13.23
C GLN A 80 10.14 -4.87 13.93
N SER A 81 9.27 -5.85 13.62
CA SER A 81 7.86 -5.91 14.02
C SER A 81 7.55 -5.31 15.41
N PRO A 82 6.68 -4.28 15.52
CA PRO A 82 6.18 -3.81 16.81
C PRO A 82 5.29 -4.85 17.53
N LEU A 83 4.89 -5.94 16.85
CA LEU A 83 4.00 -6.98 17.39
C LEU A 83 4.73 -8.03 18.25
N LEU A 84 6.03 -7.89 18.53
CA LEU A 84 6.78 -8.77 19.44
C LEU A 84 6.73 -8.29 20.91
N GLY A 85 5.78 -7.43 21.28
CA GLY A 85 5.80 -6.70 22.55
C GLY A 85 4.52 -6.63 23.37
N GLU A 86 3.47 -7.39 23.05
CA GLU A 86 2.31 -7.55 23.97
C GLU A 86 2.28 -8.98 24.52
N GLU A 87 3.16 -9.26 25.49
CA GLU A 87 2.78 -10.18 26.56
C GLU A 87 1.79 -9.42 27.46
N GLU A 88 0.62 -10.03 27.65
CA GLU A 88 -0.43 -9.63 28.58
C GLU A 88 0.16 -9.23 29.93
N VAL A 89 -0.25 -8.07 30.46
CA VAL A 89 -0.17 -7.74 31.90
C VAL A 89 -1.57 -7.78 32.47
#